data_AF-A0A1H6UF38-F1
#
_entry.id   AF-A0A1H6UF38-F1
#
_cell.length_a   1.000
_cell.length_b   1.000
_cell.length_c   1.000
_cell.angle_alpha   90.00
_cell.angle_beta   90.00
_cell.angle_gamma   90.00
#
_symmetry.space_group_name_H-M   'P 1'
#
loop_
_entity.id
_entity.type
_entity.pdbx_description
1 polymer ?
#
loop_
_entity_poly.entity_id
_entity_poly.type
_entity_poly.pdbx_seq_one_letter_code
_entity_poly.pdbx_strand_id
1 'polypeptide(L)'
;MTAEDRTPERVDDVFVQLSHPRRRAIMLLVAAGGGHGVDLRTAASTLYALEQGVSPTKAPTREVTNLRTNLKRSHLPQLTASGLLEQDGDRLTAGPAFGVSLEVLLSAGYWLGTAQQQQLRGDREK
;
A
#
# COMPACT_ATOMS: atom_id res chain seq x y z
N MET A 1 18.13 17.68 -8.49
CA MET A 1 17.52 16.34 -8.69
C MET A 1 16.12 16.53 -9.23
N THR A 2 15.93 16.22 -10.51
CA THR A 2 14.63 16.25 -11.20
C THR A 2 13.77 15.05 -10.77
N ALA A 3 12.45 15.14 -10.95
CA ALA A 3 11.50 14.11 -10.50
C ALA A 3 11.68 12.74 -11.19
N GLU A 4 12.35 12.70 -12.34
CA GLU A 4 12.64 11.48 -13.12
C GLU A 4 13.68 10.56 -12.45
N ASP A 5 14.47 11.08 -11.52
CA ASP A 5 15.56 10.36 -10.85
C ASP A 5 15.10 9.48 -9.66
N ARG A 6 13.77 9.36 -9.45
CA ARG A 6 13.17 8.60 -8.33
C ARG A 6 12.47 7.32 -8.77
N THR A 7 12.72 6.89 -10.00
CA THR A 7 12.25 5.57 -10.46
C THR A 7 13.13 4.51 -9.80
N PRO A 8 12.57 3.44 -9.19
CA PRO A 8 13.39 2.35 -8.69
C PRO A 8 14.23 1.82 -9.85
N GLU A 9 15.55 1.94 -9.73
CA GLU A 9 16.49 1.54 -10.79
C GLU A 9 16.42 0.02 -11.03
N ARG A 10 15.98 -0.75 -10.04
CA ARG A 10 15.86 -2.21 -10.09
C ARG A 10 14.54 -2.70 -9.50
N VAL A 11 13.99 -3.75 -10.11
CA VAL A 11 12.78 -4.45 -9.63
C VAL A 11 12.93 -4.93 -8.17
N ASP A 12 14.15 -5.26 -7.74
CA ASP A 12 14.45 -5.65 -6.36
C ASP A 12 14.12 -4.54 -5.35
N ASP A 13 14.28 -3.27 -5.71
CA ASP A 13 13.96 -2.14 -4.84
C ASP A 13 12.45 -2.08 -4.59
N VAL A 14 11.64 -2.37 -5.62
CA VAL A 14 10.19 -2.49 -5.50
C VAL A 14 9.83 -3.63 -4.54
N PHE A 15 10.50 -4.78 -4.61
CA PHE A 15 10.24 -5.89 -3.67
C PHE A 15 10.61 -5.55 -2.23
N VAL A 16 11.74 -4.88 -1.99
CA VAL A 16 12.12 -4.42 -0.65
C VAL A 16 11.04 -3.48 -0.10
N GLN A 17 10.56 -2.53 -0.90
CA GLN A 17 9.48 -1.64 -0.48
C GLN A 17 8.17 -2.40 -0.28
N LEU A 18 7.76 -3.28 -1.19
CA LEU A 18 6.49 -3.97 -1.08
C LEU A 18 6.50 -5.17 -0.13
N SER A 19 7.63 -5.52 0.48
CA SER A 19 7.71 -6.58 1.51
C SER A 19 6.85 -6.29 2.75
N HIS A 20 6.66 -5.01 3.10
CA HIS A 20 5.91 -4.63 4.30
C HIS A 20 4.39 -4.52 4.03
N PRO A 21 3.52 -5.22 4.79
CA PRO A 21 2.07 -5.25 4.53
C PRO A 21 1.43 -3.87 4.55
N ARG A 22 1.81 -3.00 5.48
CA ARG A 22 1.31 -1.62 5.52
C ARG A 22 1.67 -0.80 4.28
N ARG A 23 2.87 -0.97 3.72
CA ARG A 23 3.28 -0.26 2.50
C ARG A 23 2.46 -0.71 1.29
N ARG A 24 2.18 -2.01 1.18
CA ARG A 24 1.23 -2.56 0.19
C ARG A 24 -0.18 -2.01 0.37
N ALA A 25 -0.67 -1.97 1.60
CA ALA A 25 -2.01 -1.45 1.89
C ALA A 25 -2.13 0.04 1.52
N ILE A 26 -1.12 0.87 1.82
CA ILE A 26 -1.11 2.28 1.43
C ILE A 26 -1.15 2.42 -0.09
N MET A 27 -0.36 1.63 -0.84
CA MET A 27 -0.39 1.62 -2.30
C MET A 27 -1.80 1.32 -2.84
N LEU A 28 -2.45 0.28 -2.31
CA LEU A 28 -3.82 -0.09 -2.69
C LEU A 28 -4.84 1.00 -2.37
N LEU A 29 -4.70 1.68 -1.22
CA LEU A 29 -5.57 2.80 -0.85
C LEU A 29 -5.41 3.97 -1.84
N VAL A 30 -4.18 4.33 -2.19
CA VAL A 30 -3.92 5.37 -3.20
C VAL A 30 -4.49 4.98 -4.57
N ALA A 31 -4.36 3.71 -4.96
CA ALA A 31 -4.95 3.20 -6.21
C ALA A 31 -6.48 3.33 -6.21
N ALA A 32 -7.12 2.97 -5.10
CA ALA A 32 -8.56 3.09 -4.91
C ALA A 32 -9.06 4.55 -4.93
N GLY A 33 -8.18 5.52 -4.66
CA GLY A 33 -8.48 6.96 -4.77
C GLY A 33 -8.63 7.48 -6.22
N GLY A 34 -8.36 6.64 -7.24
CA GLY A 34 -8.64 6.97 -8.63
C GLY A 34 -7.98 8.26 -9.12
N GLY A 35 -6.74 8.52 -8.71
CA GLY A 35 -5.97 9.71 -9.10
C GLY A 35 -6.21 10.97 -8.27
N HIS A 36 -7.26 11.03 -7.45
CA HIS A 36 -7.54 12.20 -6.58
C HIS A 36 -6.66 12.24 -5.32
N GLY A 37 -5.89 11.18 -5.10
CA GLY A 37 -5.11 10.97 -3.89
C GLY A 37 -5.97 10.71 -2.65
N VAL A 38 -5.32 10.24 -1.59
CA VAL A 38 -5.96 9.86 -0.34
C VAL A 38 -5.45 10.72 0.78
N ASP A 39 -6.36 11.23 1.61
CA ASP A 39 -5.98 11.91 2.85
C ASP A 39 -5.36 10.91 3.82
N LEU A 40 -4.24 11.29 4.44
CA LEU A 40 -3.45 10.41 5.28
C LEU A 40 -4.18 9.99 6.56
N ARG A 41 -5.09 10.82 7.10
CA ARG A 41 -5.96 10.41 8.21
C ARG A 41 -6.96 9.36 7.73
N THR A 42 -7.52 9.52 6.55
CA THR A 42 -8.37 8.50 5.91
C THR A 42 -7.59 7.20 5.73
N ALA A 43 -6.37 7.26 5.16
CA ALA A 43 -5.52 6.09 4.99
C ALA A 43 -5.22 5.38 6.32
N ALA A 44 -4.89 6.12 7.37
CA ALA A 44 -4.67 5.56 8.70
C ALA A 44 -5.94 4.91 9.29
N SER A 45 -7.10 5.55 9.16
CA SER A 45 -8.37 4.97 9.66
C SER A 45 -8.77 3.70 8.92
N THR A 46 -8.61 3.67 7.60
CA THR A 46 -8.92 2.49 6.78
C THR A 46 -7.93 1.37 7.06
N LEU A 47 -6.64 1.68 7.20
CA LEU A 47 -5.63 0.69 7.56
C LEU A 47 -5.89 0.09 8.95
N TYR A 48 -6.21 0.92 9.94
CA TYR A 48 -6.60 0.43 11.27
C TYR A 48 -7.81 -0.50 11.20
N ALA A 49 -8.85 -0.09 10.46
CA ALA A 49 -10.04 -0.89 10.25
C ALA A 49 -9.75 -2.26 9.63
N LEU A 50 -8.89 -2.31 8.61
CA LEU A 50 -8.45 -3.54 7.98
C LEU A 50 -7.64 -4.42 8.93
N GLU A 51 -6.71 -3.84 9.70
CA GLU A 51 -5.86 -4.58 10.64
C GLU A 51 -6.65 -5.17 11.82
N GLN A 52 -7.69 -4.48 12.26
CA GLN A 52 -8.48 -4.87 13.44
C GLN A 52 -9.81 -5.54 13.10
N GLY A 53 -10.14 -5.68 11.81
CA GLY A 53 -11.42 -6.25 11.38
C GLY A 53 -12.64 -5.44 11.82
N VAL A 54 -12.51 -4.11 11.89
CA VAL A 54 -13.59 -3.19 12.30
C VAL A 54 -13.96 -2.25 11.17
N SER A 55 -15.09 -1.54 11.30
CA SER A 55 -15.43 -0.47 10.36
C SER A 55 -14.54 0.77 10.59
N PRO A 56 -14.14 1.52 9.54
CA PRO A 56 -13.39 2.78 9.70
C PRO A 56 -14.06 3.79 10.63
N THR A 57 -15.39 3.83 10.69
CA THR A 57 -16.15 4.73 11.58
C THR A 57 -16.07 4.32 13.05
N LYS A 58 -15.65 3.10 13.35
CA LYS A 58 -15.43 2.59 14.71
C LYS A 58 -13.97 2.69 15.17
N ALA A 59 -13.07 3.18 14.31
CA ALA A 59 -11.65 3.31 14.65
C ALA A 59 -11.46 4.38 15.74
N PRO A 60 -10.84 4.06 16.90
CA PRO A 60 -10.62 5.03 17.96
C PRO A 60 -9.69 6.16 17.51
N THR A 61 -10.07 7.41 17.76
CA THR A 61 -9.31 8.61 17.34
C THR A 61 -7.84 8.57 17.75
N ARG A 62 -7.56 8.11 18.97
CA ARG A 62 -6.18 7.99 19.49
C ARG A 62 -5.35 7.01 18.67
N GLU A 63 -5.90 5.83 18.37
CA GLU A 63 -5.21 4.81 17.59
C GLU A 63 -4.97 5.24 16.15
N VAL A 64 -5.99 5.87 15.53
CA VAL A 64 -5.83 6.45 14.19
C VAL A 64 -4.73 7.51 14.17
N THR A 65 -4.64 8.36 15.21
CA THR A 65 -3.61 9.39 15.31
C THR A 65 -2.21 8.79 15.50
N ASN A 66 -2.09 7.76 16.32
CA ASN A 66 -0.84 7.01 16.53
C ASN A 66 -0.39 6.35 15.23
N LEU A 67 -1.30 5.64 14.56
CA LEU A 67 -1.00 4.98 13.29
C LEU A 67 -0.60 6.00 12.23
N ARG A 68 -1.34 7.11 12.09
CA ARG A 68 -0.99 8.22 11.19
C ARG A 68 0.44 8.71 11.42
N THR A 69 0.80 8.91 12.69
CA THR A 69 2.15 9.36 13.07
C THR A 69 3.21 8.31 12.72
N ASN A 70 2.92 7.03 12.96
CA ASN A 70 3.79 5.92 12.60
C ASN A 70 3.97 5.82 11.07
N LEU A 71 2.90 5.96 10.29
CA LEU A 71 2.96 5.96 8.82
C LEU A 71 3.90 7.06 8.32
N LYS A 72 3.76 8.30 8.82
CA LYS A 72 4.63 9.44 8.47
C LYS A 72 6.10 9.18 8.75
N ARG A 73 6.41 8.48 9.84
CA ARG A 73 7.80 8.27 10.28
C ARG A 73 8.45 7.06 9.63
N SER A 74 7.72 5.97 9.47
CA SER A 74 8.31 4.66 9.17
C SER A 74 8.01 4.14 7.76
N HIS A 75 6.95 4.62 7.11
CA HIS A 75 6.50 4.05 5.83
C HIS A 75 6.54 5.07 4.70
N LEU A 76 5.96 6.26 4.90
CA LEU A 76 5.91 7.28 3.85
C LEU A 76 7.29 7.73 3.35
N PRO A 77 8.32 7.90 4.20
CA PRO A 77 9.65 8.32 3.70
C PRO A 77 10.24 7.33 2.70
N GLN A 78 10.02 6.02 2.91
CA GLN A 78 10.55 5.00 2.03
C GLN A 78 9.76 4.92 0.72
N LEU A 79 8.43 5.03 0.79
CA LEU A 79 7.56 5.05 -0.39
C LEU A 79 7.76 6.31 -1.25
N THR A 80 8.01 7.45 -0.63
CA THR A 80 8.26 8.72 -1.35
C THR A 80 9.67 8.79 -1.93
N ALA A 81 10.68 8.30 -1.20
CA ALA A 81 12.06 8.24 -1.71
C ALA A 81 12.19 7.32 -2.93
N SER A 82 11.39 6.25 -3.00
CA SER A 82 11.37 5.29 -4.12
C SER A 82 10.43 5.68 -5.26
N GLY A 83 9.85 6.89 -5.22
CA GLY A 83 8.92 7.37 -6.25
C GLY A 83 7.61 6.59 -6.33
N LEU A 84 7.33 5.70 -5.37
CA LEU A 84 6.08 4.95 -5.30
C LEU A 84 4.92 5.88 -5.00
N LEU A 85 5.12 6.84 -4.10
CA LEU A 85 4.11 7.82 -3.74
C LEU A 85 4.67 9.22 -3.80
N GLU A 86 3.78 10.17 -3.97
CA GLU A 86 4.03 11.58 -3.67
C GLU A 86 3.20 11.99 -2.45
N GLN A 87 3.72 12.96 -1.70
CA GLN A 87 3.05 13.50 -0.53
C GLN A 87 3.08 15.03 -0.58
N ASP A 88 1.89 15.62 -0.53
CA ASP A 88 1.69 17.07 -0.35
C ASP A 88 0.87 17.32 0.92
N GLY A 89 1.52 17.83 1.96
CA GLY A 89 0.93 17.93 3.30
C GLY A 89 0.46 16.57 3.82
N ASP A 90 -0.85 16.41 3.99
CA ASP A 90 -1.51 15.15 4.39
C ASP A 90 -2.15 14.41 3.20
N ARG A 91 -1.99 14.88 1.96
CA ARG A 91 -2.47 14.19 0.75
C ARG A 91 -1.39 13.25 0.21
N LEU A 92 -1.79 12.00 -0.06
CA LEU A 92 -0.95 11.01 -0.76
C LEU A 92 -1.45 10.81 -2.19
N THR A 93 -0.55 10.87 -3.16
CA THR A 93 -0.84 10.64 -4.58
C THR A 93 0.10 9.58 -5.16
N ALA A 94 -0.25 9.05 -6.33
CA ALA A 94 0.61 8.14 -7.07
C ALA A 94 1.89 8.88 -7.51
N GLY A 95 3.06 8.31 -7.22
CA GLY A 95 4.33 8.81 -7.73
C GLY A 95 4.70 8.19 -9.10
N PRO A 96 5.84 8.58 -9.68
CA PRO A 96 6.26 8.14 -11.01
C PRO A 96 6.42 6.61 -11.12
N ALA A 97 6.81 5.94 -10.03
CA ALA A 97 7.00 4.48 -10.00
C ALA A 97 5.72 3.70 -9.62
N PHE A 98 4.61 4.38 -9.35
CA PHE A 98 3.41 3.78 -8.79
C PHE A 98 2.80 2.71 -9.69
N GLY A 99 2.64 3.01 -10.99
CA GLY A 99 1.95 2.12 -11.94
C GLY A 99 2.62 0.76 -12.06
N VAL A 100 3.93 0.75 -12.36
CA VAL A 100 4.73 -0.48 -12.48
C VAL A 100 4.68 -1.29 -11.17
N SER A 101 4.77 -0.61 -10.03
CA SER A 101 4.77 -1.28 -8.73
C SER A 101 3.41 -1.83 -8.34
N LEU A 102 2.32 -1.16 -8.73
CA LEU A 102 0.96 -1.65 -8.56
C LEU A 102 0.73 -2.89 -9.42
N GLU A 103 1.23 -2.92 -10.65
CA GLU A 103 1.16 -4.10 -11.52
C GLU A 103 1.86 -5.31 -10.88
N VAL A 104 3.06 -5.12 -10.32
CA VAL A 104 3.76 -6.17 -9.55
C VAL A 104 2.91 -6.66 -8.37
N LEU A 105 2.30 -5.74 -7.63
CA LEU A 105 1.49 -6.06 -6.45
C LEU A 105 0.23 -6.86 -6.81
N LEU A 106 -0.46 -6.49 -7.89
CA LEU A 106 -1.66 -7.18 -8.37
C LEU A 106 -1.33 -8.54 -8.97
N SER A 107 -0.23 -8.63 -9.72
CA SER A 107 0.26 -9.88 -10.29
C SER A 107 0.63 -10.87 -9.19
N ALA A 108 1.36 -10.44 -8.16
CA ALA A 108 1.68 -11.29 -7.01
C ALA A 108 0.42 -11.76 -6.25
N GLY A 109 -0.58 -10.89 -6.09
CA GLY A 109 -1.86 -11.25 -5.46
C GLY A 109 -2.67 -12.28 -6.27
N TYR A 110 -2.64 -12.19 -7.60
CA TYR A 110 -3.30 -13.14 -8.49
C TYR A 110 -2.69 -14.55 -8.39
N TRP A 111 -1.36 -14.66 -8.25
CA TRP A 111 -0.67 -15.93 -8.06
C TRP A 111 -0.98 -16.60 -6.72
N LEU A 112 -1.10 -15.84 -5.61
CA LEU A 112 -1.53 -16.42 -4.33
C LEU A 112 -2.99 -16.89 -4.33
N GLY A 113 -3.89 -16.12 -4.96
CA GLY A 113 -5.31 -16.49 -5.03
C GLY A 113 -5.58 -17.77 -5.82
N THR A 114 -4.83 -17.97 -6.91
CA THR A 114 -4.98 -19.16 -7.77
C THR A 114 -4.30 -20.40 -7.19
N ALA A 115 -3.12 -20.25 -6.57
CA ALA A 115 -2.43 -21.36 -5.89
C ALA A 115 -3.27 -21.94 -4.73
N GLN A 116 -3.92 -21.08 -3.94
CA GLN A 116 -4.78 -21.52 -2.84
C GLN A 116 -6.07 -22.21 -3.32
N GLN A 117 -6.60 -21.84 -4.49
CA GLN A 117 -7.75 -22.53 -5.08
C GLN A 117 -7.42 -23.90 -5.68
N GLN A 118 -6.22 -24.08 -6.27
CA GLN A 118 -5.80 -25.38 -6.80
C GLN A 118 -5.63 -26.42 -5.67
N GLN A 119 -5.11 -26.00 -4.51
CA GLN A 119 -4.97 -26.87 -3.35
C GLN A 119 -6.32 -27.29 -2.75
N LEU A 120 -7.29 -26.37 -2.67
CA LEU A 120 -8.66 -26.67 -2.19
C LEU A 120 -9.48 -27.55 -3.16
N ARG A 121 -9.14 -27.57 -4.45
CA ARG A 121 -9.80 -28.42 -5.45
C ARG A 121 -9.25 -29.84 -5.45
N GLY A 122 -7.93 -30.00 -5.27
CA GLY A 122 -7.28 -31.31 -5.16
C GLY A 122 -7.71 -32.12 -3.92
N ASP A 123 -8.04 -31.44 -2.82
CA ASP A 123 -8.49 -32.09 -1.57
C ASP A 123 -9.96 -32.56 -1.61
N ARG A 124 -10.77 -32.14 -2.59
CA ARG A 124 -12.15 -32.63 -2.77
C ARG A 124 -12.28 -33.80 -3.74
N GLU A 125 -11.20 -34.11 -4.46
CA GLU A 125 -11.14 -35.19 -5.45
C GLU A 125 -10.39 -36.43 -4.92
N LYS A 126 -10.13 -36.48 -3.61
CA LYS A 126 -9.61 -37.64 -2.86
C LYS A 126 -10.60 -38.09 -1.80
#